data_AF-X1SQ20-F1
#
_entry.id   AF-X1SQ20-F1
#
_cell.length_a   1.000
_cell.length_b   1.000
_cell.length_c   1.000
_cell.angle_alpha   90.00
_cell.angle_beta   90.00
_cell.angle_gamma   90.00
#
_symmetry.space_group_name_H-M   'P 1'
#
loop_
_entity.id
_entity.type
_entity.pdbx_description
1 polymer ?
#
loop_
_entity_poly.entity_id
_entity_poly.type
_entity_poly.pdbx_seq_one_letter_code
_entity_poly.pdbx_strand_id
1 'polypeptide(L)'
;MEMNKIDDLKTIDFHVHIGLKEHWYEWIHDYQKKAHSEYYERYEEMIDPEMFAAYLKSHQIERAVILPEISPLTTGIVSNEYVMDFCQGNDIFLPFCTVNPSLVSQPAPEIRKYIKMGAKGVKLYPSYNHFYPNESCLYPLYEIAQEHRLP
;
A
#
# COMPACT_ATOMS: atom_id res chain seq x y z
N MET A 1 0.47 -23.62 -31.44
CA MET A 1 1.36 -22.73 -30.68
C MET A 1 1.43 -23.29 -29.29
N GLU A 2 2.62 -23.69 -28.82
CA GLU A 2 2.80 -23.96 -27.40
C GLU A 2 2.57 -22.63 -26.66
N MET A 3 1.55 -22.58 -25.81
CA MET A 3 1.42 -21.51 -24.81
C MET A 3 2.71 -21.53 -23.98
N ASN A 4 3.39 -20.40 -23.90
CA ASN A 4 4.61 -20.30 -23.13
C ASN A 4 4.26 -20.58 -21.67
N LYS A 5 5.05 -21.41 -20.97
CA LYS A 5 4.89 -21.70 -19.53
C LYS A 5 4.78 -20.47 -18.63
N ILE A 6 5.12 -19.28 -19.14
CA ILE A 6 5.02 -17.99 -18.45
C ILE A 6 3.57 -17.50 -18.41
N ASP A 7 2.75 -17.79 -19.42
CA ASP A 7 1.36 -17.30 -19.51
C ASP A 7 0.43 -17.95 -18.44
N ASP A 8 0.86 -19.08 -17.85
CA ASP A 8 0.16 -19.78 -16.76
C ASP A 8 0.70 -19.41 -15.35
N LEU A 9 1.67 -18.50 -15.25
CA LEU A 9 2.23 -18.10 -13.96
C LEU A 9 1.30 -17.12 -13.24
N LYS A 10 0.93 -17.52 -12.02
CA LYS A 10 0.24 -16.65 -11.06
C LYS A 10 1.14 -15.47 -10.70
N THR A 11 0.74 -14.26 -11.10
CA THR A 11 1.51 -13.04 -10.82
C THR A 11 0.89 -12.27 -9.66
N ILE A 12 1.73 -11.90 -8.69
CA ILE A 12 1.36 -11.03 -7.58
C ILE A 12 2.18 -9.76 -7.71
N ASP A 13 1.51 -8.62 -7.85
CA ASP A 13 2.16 -7.33 -7.71
C ASP A 13 2.31 -7.02 -6.22
N PHE A 14 3.55 -6.92 -5.74
CA PHE A 14 3.81 -6.76 -4.30
C PHE A 14 3.97 -5.29 -3.88
N HIS A 15 3.93 -4.34 -4.81
CA HIS A 15 4.16 -2.93 -4.49
C HIS A 15 3.24 -2.02 -5.29
N VAL A 16 2.02 -1.85 -4.79
CA VAL A 16 1.03 -0.94 -5.39
C VAL A 16 0.66 0.17 -4.42
N HIS A 17 0.75 1.40 -4.92
CA HIS A 17 0.24 2.59 -4.24
C HIS A 17 -1.02 3.07 -4.91
N ILE A 18 -1.95 3.57 -4.08
CA ILE A 18 -3.19 4.22 -4.47
C ILE A 18 -3.25 5.59 -3.78
N GLY A 19 -4.16 6.46 -4.20
CA GLY A 19 -4.47 7.66 -3.43
C GLY A 19 -5.12 8.76 -4.25
N LEU A 20 -5.92 9.58 -3.56
CA LEU A 20 -6.55 10.77 -4.09
C LEU A 20 -5.54 11.91 -4.29
N LYS A 21 -5.87 12.98 -5.05
CA LYS A 21 -4.88 14.00 -5.40
C LYS A 21 -4.48 14.77 -4.15
N GLU A 22 -5.44 14.92 -3.26
CA GLU A 22 -5.36 15.58 -1.97
C GLU A 22 -4.50 14.79 -0.96
N HIS A 23 -4.24 13.50 -1.22
CA HIS A 23 -3.32 12.71 -0.40
C HIS A 23 -1.86 13.05 -0.66
N TRP A 24 -1.53 13.65 -1.81
CA TRP A 24 -0.17 13.83 -2.28
C TRP A 24 0.21 15.30 -2.38
N TYR A 25 1.45 15.62 -2.01
CA TYR A 25 1.97 16.98 -2.19
C TYR A 25 2.15 17.35 -3.66
N GLU A 26 2.14 18.65 -3.94
CA GLU A 26 2.26 19.22 -5.29
C GLU A 26 3.41 18.64 -6.11
N TRP A 27 4.58 18.44 -5.47
CA TRP A 27 5.76 17.92 -6.15
C TRP A 27 5.58 16.47 -6.65
N ILE A 28 4.72 15.66 -6.01
CA ILE A 28 4.39 14.31 -6.48
C ILE A 28 3.62 14.40 -7.79
N HIS A 29 2.65 15.31 -7.88
CA HIS A 29 1.89 15.55 -9.10
C HIS A 29 2.81 16.00 -10.23
N ASP A 30 3.75 16.91 -9.94
CA ASP A 30 4.73 17.37 -10.91
C ASP A 30 5.68 16.26 -11.37
N TYR A 31 6.14 15.41 -10.43
CA TYR A 31 6.96 14.26 -10.74
C TYR A 31 6.22 13.27 -11.66
N GLN A 32 4.99 12.92 -11.31
CA GLN A 32 4.17 11.97 -12.08
C GLN A 32 3.84 12.50 -13.48
N LYS A 33 3.50 13.78 -13.63
CA LYS A 33 3.33 14.43 -14.95
C LYS A 33 4.59 14.37 -15.79
N LYS A 34 5.75 14.73 -15.21
CA LYS A 34 7.05 14.72 -15.92
C LYS A 34 7.46 13.31 -16.33
N ALA A 35 7.11 12.32 -15.53
CA ALA A 35 7.38 10.92 -15.80
C ALA A 35 6.40 10.27 -16.79
N HIS A 36 5.33 10.99 -17.20
CA HIS A 36 4.23 10.42 -17.99
C HIS A 36 3.68 9.13 -17.36
N SER A 37 3.46 9.16 -16.04
CA SER A 37 2.97 7.97 -15.36
C SER A 37 1.55 7.66 -15.81
N GLU A 38 1.30 6.40 -16.15
CA GLU A 38 -0.04 5.93 -16.52
C GLU A 38 -1.07 6.22 -15.43
N TYR A 39 -0.66 6.12 -14.16
CA TYR A 39 -1.49 6.47 -13.01
C TYR A 39 -2.00 7.92 -13.07
N TYR A 40 -1.15 8.87 -13.48
CA TYR A 40 -1.54 10.28 -13.56
C TYR A 40 -2.38 10.59 -14.80
N GLU A 41 -2.10 9.91 -15.91
CA GLU A 41 -2.83 10.08 -17.17
C GLU A 41 -4.24 9.46 -17.11
N ARG A 42 -4.40 8.34 -16.40
CA ARG A 42 -5.66 7.61 -16.22
C ARG A 42 -6.25 7.79 -14.82
N TYR A 43 -5.97 8.91 -14.19
CA TYR A 43 -6.19 9.13 -12.77
C TYR A 43 -7.59 8.76 -12.26
N GLU A 44 -8.64 9.21 -12.96
CA GLU A 44 -10.04 8.94 -12.57
C GLU A 44 -10.38 7.43 -12.56
N GLU A 45 -9.74 6.66 -13.44
CA GLU A 45 -9.88 5.20 -13.49
C GLU A 45 -9.11 4.52 -12.36
N MET A 46 -7.90 5.02 -12.06
CA MET A 46 -6.98 4.39 -11.12
C MET A 46 -7.34 4.64 -9.64
N ILE A 47 -8.20 5.63 -9.36
CA ILE A 47 -8.73 5.88 -8.01
C ILE A 47 -10.06 5.18 -7.71
N ASP A 48 -10.70 4.58 -8.72
CA ASP A 48 -11.90 3.78 -8.54
C ASP A 48 -11.51 2.32 -8.28
N PRO A 49 -11.91 1.71 -7.16
CA PRO A 49 -11.50 0.34 -6.82
C PRO A 49 -11.88 -0.71 -7.86
N GLU A 50 -13.06 -0.61 -8.47
CA GLU A 50 -13.54 -1.61 -9.43
C GLU A 50 -12.82 -1.49 -10.76
N MET A 51 -12.64 -0.25 -11.23
CA MET A 51 -11.90 0.02 -12.46
C MET A 51 -10.42 -0.34 -12.29
N PHE A 52 -9.82 -0.04 -11.14
CA PHE A 52 -8.44 -0.42 -10.85
C PHE A 52 -8.27 -1.94 -10.73
N ALA A 53 -9.23 -2.65 -10.12
CA ALA A 53 -9.25 -4.11 -10.10
C ALA A 53 -9.35 -4.70 -11.52
N ALA A 54 -10.18 -4.12 -12.40
CA ALA A 54 -10.27 -4.52 -13.80
C ALA A 54 -8.98 -4.25 -14.57
N TYR A 55 -8.32 -3.11 -14.31
CA TYR A 55 -7.02 -2.77 -14.86
C TYR A 55 -5.97 -3.84 -14.52
N LEU A 56 -5.83 -4.20 -13.24
CA LEU A 56 -4.89 -5.24 -12.80
C LEU A 56 -5.19 -6.61 -13.43
N LYS A 57 -6.47 -7.00 -13.48
CA LYS A 57 -6.90 -8.26 -14.14
C LYS A 57 -6.56 -8.28 -15.62
N SER A 58 -6.70 -7.15 -16.33
CA SER A 58 -6.35 -7.07 -17.75
C SER A 58 -4.84 -7.21 -18.00
N HIS A 59 -4.01 -6.98 -16.98
CA HIS A 59 -2.56 -7.21 -16.97
C HIS A 59 -2.16 -8.57 -16.37
N GLN A 60 -3.11 -9.51 -16.22
CA GLN A 60 -2.88 -10.86 -15.69
C GLN A 60 -2.32 -10.88 -14.26
N ILE A 61 -2.55 -9.81 -13.48
CA ILE A 61 -2.24 -9.77 -12.05
C ILE A 61 -3.35 -10.52 -11.29
N GLU A 62 -2.98 -11.56 -10.56
CA GLU A 62 -3.93 -12.34 -9.75
C GLU A 62 -4.22 -11.65 -8.42
N ARG A 63 -3.19 -11.07 -7.79
CA ARG A 63 -3.29 -10.34 -6.52
C ARG A 63 -2.36 -9.13 -6.51
N ALA A 64 -2.77 -8.07 -5.82
CA ALA A 64 -1.96 -6.87 -5.63
C ALA A 64 -1.89 -6.46 -4.16
N VAL A 65 -0.69 -6.25 -3.64
CA VAL A 65 -0.46 -5.70 -2.30
C VAL A 65 -0.63 -4.18 -2.35
N ILE A 66 -1.64 -3.70 -1.62
CA ILE A 66 -2.00 -2.28 -1.59
C ILE A 66 -1.37 -1.65 -0.35
N LEU A 67 -0.51 -0.66 -0.60
CA LEU A 67 0.37 -0.08 0.41
C LEU A 67 -0.11 1.32 0.81
N PRO A 68 -0.36 1.57 2.11
CA PRO A 68 -0.56 2.92 2.61
C PRO A 68 0.75 3.72 2.55
N GLU A 69 0.60 5.04 2.64
CA GLU A 69 1.72 5.98 2.70
C GLU A 69 1.43 7.01 3.79
N ILE A 70 2.14 6.97 4.91
CA ILE A 70 1.98 7.97 5.98
C ILE A 70 3.32 8.68 6.16
N SER A 71 3.61 9.60 5.24
CA SER A 71 4.91 10.26 5.10
C SER A 71 4.74 11.78 4.89
N PRO A 72 4.21 12.50 5.91
CA PRO A 72 3.89 13.92 5.80
C PRO A 72 5.11 14.85 5.65
N LEU A 73 6.32 14.36 5.89
CA LEU A 73 7.53 15.18 5.67
C LEU A 73 8.02 15.10 4.23
N THR A 74 7.51 14.18 3.42
CA THR A 74 8.07 13.84 2.12
C THR A 74 6.99 13.77 1.04
N THR A 75 6.12 12.76 1.02
CA THR A 75 5.20 12.51 -0.12
C THR A 75 3.76 12.93 0.14
N GLY A 76 3.28 12.79 1.37
CA GLY A 76 1.88 13.01 1.72
C GLY A 76 1.32 11.93 2.63
N ILE A 77 -0.02 11.80 2.65
CA ILE A 77 -0.75 10.88 3.51
C ILE A 77 -1.87 10.17 2.73
N VAL A 78 -1.68 8.88 2.52
CA VAL A 78 -2.69 7.87 2.21
C VAL A 78 -2.85 6.99 3.45
N SER A 79 -3.95 7.16 4.19
CA SER A 79 -4.15 6.51 5.48
C SER A 79 -4.37 4.99 5.37
N ASN A 80 -4.18 4.29 6.49
CA ASN A 80 -4.56 2.89 6.59
C ASN A 80 -6.06 2.72 6.33
N GLU A 81 -6.92 3.58 6.89
CA GLU A 81 -8.37 3.54 6.67
C GLU A 81 -8.72 3.61 5.19
N TYR A 82 -8.12 4.54 4.46
CA TYR A 82 -8.37 4.68 3.02
C TYR A 82 -7.98 3.41 2.26
N VAL A 83 -6.82 2.80 2.58
CA VAL A 83 -6.42 1.53 1.97
C VAL A 83 -7.39 0.41 2.32
N MET A 84 -7.81 0.30 3.58
CA MET A 84 -8.76 -0.72 3.99
C MET A 84 -10.10 -0.57 3.26
N ASP A 85 -10.61 0.66 3.14
CA ASP A 85 -11.86 0.98 2.47
C ASP A 85 -11.77 0.75 0.96
N PHE A 86 -10.69 1.19 0.32
CA PHE A 86 -10.44 0.95 -1.11
C PHE A 86 -10.40 -0.55 -1.43
N CYS A 87 -9.86 -1.38 -0.55
CA CYS A 87 -9.74 -2.81 -0.78
C CYS A 87 -11.06 -3.60 -0.57
N GLN A 88 -12.12 -2.97 -0.03
CA GLN A 88 -13.36 -3.69 0.26
C GLN A 88 -14.02 -4.22 -1.02
N GLY A 89 -14.58 -5.43 -0.92
CA GLY A 89 -15.33 -6.05 -2.02
C GLY A 89 -14.48 -6.65 -3.15
N ASN A 90 -13.15 -6.50 -3.13
CA ASN A 90 -12.28 -6.92 -4.22
C ASN A 90 -11.17 -7.88 -3.77
N ASP A 91 -11.36 -9.18 -4.05
CA ASP A 91 -10.42 -10.23 -3.64
C ASP A 91 -9.02 -10.08 -4.26
N ILE A 92 -8.89 -9.38 -5.38
CA ILE A 92 -7.58 -9.09 -6.00
C ILE A 92 -6.68 -8.28 -5.05
N PHE A 93 -7.25 -7.42 -4.20
CA PHE A 93 -6.47 -6.58 -3.31
C PHE A 93 -6.05 -7.29 -2.03
N LEU A 94 -4.83 -7.02 -1.60
CA LEU A 94 -4.22 -7.47 -0.35
C LEU A 94 -3.84 -6.21 0.45
N PRO A 95 -4.73 -5.70 1.32
CA PRO A 95 -4.44 -4.48 2.06
C PRO A 95 -3.31 -4.70 3.06
N PHE A 96 -2.29 -3.86 3.03
CA PHE A 96 -1.29 -3.77 4.09
C PHE A 96 -1.61 -2.57 4.99
N CYS A 97 -1.01 -2.54 6.17
CA CYS A 97 -1.06 -1.39 7.08
C CYS A 97 0.34 -0.85 7.36
N THR A 98 0.44 0.38 7.84
CA THR A 98 1.72 1.01 8.22
C THR A 98 1.57 1.85 9.48
N VAL A 99 2.68 2.14 10.14
CA VAL A 99 2.78 3.16 11.18
C VAL A 99 3.97 4.06 10.87
N ASN A 100 3.76 5.36 11.05
CA ASN A 100 4.85 6.31 11.17
C ASN A 100 5.18 6.50 12.66
N PRO A 101 6.35 6.04 13.15
CA PRO A 101 6.69 6.08 14.57
C PRO A 101 6.86 7.51 15.12
N SER A 102 7.04 8.51 14.25
CA SER A 102 7.06 9.92 14.66
C SER A 102 5.67 10.51 14.91
N LEU A 103 4.61 9.86 14.40
CA LEU A 103 3.22 10.30 14.56
C LEU A 103 2.44 9.46 15.59
N VAL A 104 2.88 8.23 15.83
CA VAL A 104 2.18 7.26 16.67
C VAL A 104 3.05 6.89 17.85
N SER A 105 2.64 7.29 19.05
CA SER A 105 3.35 6.97 20.30
C SER A 105 3.26 5.51 20.71
N GLN A 106 2.22 4.80 20.26
CA GLN A 106 1.97 3.38 20.57
C GLN A 106 1.67 2.58 19.29
N PRO A 107 2.70 2.12 18.55
CA PRO A 107 2.54 1.41 17.28
C PRO A 107 1.72 0.12 17.36
N ALA A 108 1.87 -0.64 18.45
CA ALA A 108 1.23 -1.95 18.61
C ALA A 108 -0.31 -1.87 18.69
N PRO A 109 -0.93 -1.06 19.57
CA PRO A 109 -2.38 -0.85 19.56
C PRO A 109 -2.91 -0.32 18.22
N GLU A 110 -2.18 0.60 17.58
CA GLU A 110 -2.57 1.21 16.31
C GLU A 110 -2.70 0.15 15.21
N ILE A 111 -1.67 -0.69 15.02
CA ILE A 111 -1.70 -1.72 13.98
C ILE A 111 -2.73 -2.81 14.27
N ARG A 112 -2.97 -3.18 15.54
CA ARG A 112 -4.00 -4.18 15.90
C ARG A 112 -5.40 -3.80 15.40
N LYS A 113 -5.72 -2.51 15.24
CA LYS A 113 -6.98 -2.05 14.62
C LYS A 113 -7.11 -2.55 13.18
N TYR A 114 -6.08 -2.33 12.36
CA TYR A 114 -6.12 -2.66 10.93
C TYR A 114 -5.96 -4.16 10.67
N ILE A 115 -5.23 -4.88 11.54
CA ILE A 115 -5.21 -6.34 11.52
C ILE A 115 -6.63 -6.90 11.67
N LYS A 116 -7.42 -6.38 12.62
CA LYS A 116 -8.83 -6.78 12.80
C LYS A 116 -9.71 -6.42 11.60
N MET A 117 -9.37 -5.35 10.88
CA MET A 117 -10.06 -4.95 9.64
C MET A 117 -9.63 -5.80 8.43
N GLY A 118 -8.63 -6.67 8.56
CA GLY A 118 -8.24 -7.63 7.52
C GLY A 118 -6.90 -7.36 6.84
N ALA A 119 -6.06 -6.46 7.37
CA ALA A 119 -4.71 -6.24 6.86
C ALA A 119 -3.92 -7.55 6.77
N LYS A 120 -3.16 -7.71 5.68
CA LYS A 120 -2.42 -8.91 5.30
C LYS A 120 -0.91 -8.80 5.50
N GLY A 121 -0.42 -7.64 5.91
CA GLY A 121 0.98 -7.38 6.21
C GLY A 121 1.21 -5.98 6.76
N VAL A 122 2.47 -5.72 7.13
CA VAL A 122 2.91 -4.43 7.66
C VAL A 122 3.99 -3.84 6.75
N LYS A 123 3.76 -2.63 6.24
CA LYS A 123 4.77 -1.84 5.55
C LYS A 123 5.45 -0.89 6.53
N LEU A 124 6.77 -0.86 6.50
CA LEU A 124 7.57 0.19 7.12
C LEU A 124 8.23 1.05 6.04
N TYR A 125 8.36 2.36 6.30
CA TYR A 125 9.03 3.27 5.36
C TYR A 125 10.14 4.13 6.01
N PRO A 126 11.28 3.50 6.37
CA PRO A 126 12.35 4.15 7.13
C PRO A 126 12.93 5.39 6.47
N SER A 127 13.17 5.36 5.15
CA SER A 127 13.80 6.45 4.41
C SER A 127 12.94 7.71 4.31
N TYR A 128 11.62 7.56 4.26
CA TYR A 128 10.68 8.68 4.13
C TYR A 128 10.18 9.19 5.49
N ASN A 129 10.24 8.34 6.51
CA ASN A 129 9.81 8.66 7.88
C ASN A 129 10.97 8.85 8.86
N HIS A 130 12.22 8.82 8.37
CA HIS A 130 13.45 9.15 9.10
C HIS A 130 13.66 8.37 10.41
N PHE A 131 13.50 7.05 10.37
CA PHE A 131 13.81 6.15 11.49
C PHE A 131 14.67 4.98 11.01
N TYR A 132 15.38 4.30 11.92
CA TYR A 132 16.03 3.03 11.62
C TYR A 132 15.12 1.85 11.94
N PRO A 133 15.04 0.81 11.08
CA PRO A 133 14.21 -0.37 11.35
C PRO A 133 14.51 -1.07 12.68
N ASN A 134 15.73 -0.94 13.21
CA ASN A 134 16.13 -1.56 14.47
C ASN A 134 15.95 -0.66 15.70
N GLU A 135 15.23 0.47 15.59
CA GLU A 135 14.88 1.27 16.76
C GLU A 135 13.95 0.53 17.71
N SER A 136 14.25 0.59 19.01
CA SER A 136 13.52 -0.16 20.03
C SER A 136 12.04 0.23 20.16
N CYS A 137 11.67 1.44 19.72
CA CYS A 137 10.28 1.88 19.69
C CYS A 137 9.41 1.05 18.73
N LEU A 138 10.01 0.37 17.76
CA LEU A 138 9.33 -0.51 16.80
C LEU A 138 9.21 -1.96 17.28
N TYR A 139 9.92 -2.36 18.33
CA TYR A 139 9.89 -3.76 18.79
C TYR A 139 8.50 -4.25 19.17
N PRO A 140 7.65 -3.46 19.85
CA PRO A 140 6.26 -3.85 20.08
C PRO A 140 5.49 -4.09 18.79
N LEU A 141 5.75 -3.33 17.73
CA LEU A 141 5.14 -3.55 16.42
C LEU A 141 5.56 -4.90 15.82
N TYR A 142 6.86 -5.23 15.88
CA TYR A 142 7.38 -6.51 15.40
C TYR A 142 6.81 -7.70 16.18
N GLU A 143 6.64 -7.55 17.49
CA GLU A 143 5.99 -8.57 18.32
C GLU A 143 4.55 -8.83 17.85
N ILE A 144 3.77 -7.77 17.56
CA ILE A 144 2.41 -7.92 17.02
C ILE A 144 2.42 -8.57 15.63
N ALA A 145 3.31 -8.14 14.74
CA ALA A 145 3.43 -8.72 13.41
C ALA A 145 3.76 -10.22 13.51
N GLN A 146 4.68 -10.60 14.40
CA GLN A 146 5.04 -11.99 14.66
C GLN A 146 3.88 -12.81 15.25
N GLU A 147 3.17 -12.29 16.26
CA GLU A 147 2.00 -12.94 16.86
C GLU A 147 0.95 -13.30 15.80
N HIS A 148 0.71 -12.39 14.86
CA HIS A 148 -0.27 -12.54 13.79
C HIS A 148 0.29 -13.17 12.51
N ARG A 149 1.58 -13.53 12.47
CA ARG A 149 2.30 -14.08 11.31
C ARG A 149 2.18 -13.20 10.07
N LEU A 150 2.26 -11.89 10.27
CA LEU A 150 2.22 -10.91 9.20
C LEU A 150 3.64 -10.70 8.64
N PRO A 151 3.77 -10.64 7.30
CA PRO A 151 5.01 -10.19 6.66
C PRO A 151 5.26 -8.70 6.89
#